data_AF-A0A970IZM3-F1
#
_entry.id   AF-A0A970IZM3-F1
#
_cell.length_a   1.000
_cell.length_b   1.000
_cell.length_c   1.000
_cell.angle_alpha   90.00
_cell.angle_beta   90.00
_cell.angle_gamma   90.00
#
_symmetry.space_group_name_H-M   'P 1'
#
loop_
_entity.id
_entity.type
_entity.pdbx_description
1 polymer ?
#
loop_
_entity_poly.entity_id
_entity_poly.type
_entity_poly.pdbx_seq_one_letter_code
_entity_poly.pdbx_strand_id
1 'polypeptide(L)'
;MLKKLEYHYGLKPIIYATRKFYKLYISDSYSDYDVWIRDVYFKPSILDGQEWTFWQFSDKGRLEGYKGVEKYINLNVLKGPKRNLINILESKIS
;
A
#
# COMPACT_ATOMS: atom_id res chain seq x y z
N MET A 1 6.35 -16.17 4.68
CA MET A 1 5.95 -15.17 5.70
C MET A 1 4.50 -14.74 5.54
N LEU A 2 4.07 -14.27 4.35
CA LEU A 2 2.69 -13.82 4.10
C LEU A 2 1.62 -14.88 4.44
N LYS A 3 1.79 -16.12 3.98
CA LYS A 3 0.91 -17.24 4.35
C LYS A 3 0.76 -17.46 5.87
N LYS A 4 1.80 -17.16 6.66
CA LYS A 4 1.71 -17.24 8.13
C LYS A 4 0.88 -16.09 8.71
N LEU A 5 1.00 -14.88 8.14
CA LEU A 5 0.16 -13.74 8.51
C LEU A 5 -1.30 -14.00 8.13
N GLU A 6 -1.56 -14.54 6.93
CA GLU A 6 -2.91 -14.98 6.52
C GLU A 6 -3.48 -16.02 7.44
N TYR A 7 -2.70 -17.06 7.78
CA TYR A 7 -3.16 -18.09 8.70
C TYR A 7 -3.49 -17.53 10.09
N HIS A 8 -2.66 -16.62 10.61
CA HIS A 8 -2.83 -16.08 11.95
C HIS A 8 -3.97 -15.05 12.06
N TYR A 9 -4.09 -14.16 11.07
CA TYR A 9 -5.06 -13.07 11.11
C TYR A 9 -6.33 -13.37 10.31
N GLY A 10 -6.35 -14.45 9.51
CA GLY A 10 -7.46 -14.79 8.59
C GLY A 10 -7.51 -13.93 7.32
N LEU A 11 -6.54 -13.04 7.11
CA LEU A 11 -6.62 -11.97 6.12
C LEU A 11 -5.39 -11.91 5.23
N LYS A 12 -5.60 -11.64 3.92
CA LYS A 12 -4.49 -11.28 3.04
C LYS A 12 -3.85 -9.96 3.48
N PRO A 13 -2.54 -9.94 3.78
CA PRO A 13 -1.82 -8.71 4.07
C PRO A 13 -1.68 -7.84 2.82
N ILE A 14 -1.53 -6.53 3.03
CA ILE A 14 -1.14 -5.58 1.97
C ILE A 14 0.38 -5.48 1.98
N ILE A 15 1.01 -5.58 0.80
CA ILE A 15 2.46 -5.51 0.68
C ILE A 15 2.90 -4.06 0.45
N TYR A 16 3.65 -3.50 1.39
CA TYR A 16 4.29 -2.19 1.22
C TYR A 16 5.70 -2.35 0.64
N ALA A 17 5.99 -1.63 -0.45
CA ALA A 17 7.29 -1.71 -1.11
C ALA A 17 7.66 -0.43 -1.86
N THR A 18 8.96 -0.23 -2.15
CA THR A 18 9.38 0.73 -3.18
C THR A 18 9.21 0.11 -4.56
N ARG A 19 9.11 0.94 -5.61
CA ARG A 19 9.01 0.46 -6.99
C ARG A 19 10.13 -0.50 -7.40
N LYS A 20 11.39 -0.20 -7.01
CA LYS A 20 12.54 -1.08 -7.28
C LYS A 20 12.39 -2.44 -6.60
N PHE A 21 11.99 -2.45 -5.33
CA PHE A 21 11.83 -3.69 -4.58
C PHE A 21 10.66 -4.53 -5.11
N TYR A 22 9.55 -3.88 -5.48
CA TYR A 22 8.42 -4.54 -6.10
C TYR A 22 8.83 -5.32 -7.35
N LYS A 23 9.53 -4.67 -8.27
CA LYS A 23 9.99 -5.30 -9.52
C LYS A 23 10.96 -6.46 -9.30
N LEU A 24 11.82 -6.38 -8.28
CA LEU A 24 12.85 -7.39 -8.05
C LEU A 24 12.34 -8.63 -7.30
N TYR A 25 11.32 -8.47 -6.46
CA TYR A 25 10.97 -9.50 -5.47
C TYR A 25 9.48 -9.81 -5.34
N ILE A 26 8.60 -9.00 -5.93
CA ILE A 26 7.15 -9.09 -5.69
C ILE A 26 6.37 -9.44 -6.96
N SER A 27 6.66 -8.78 -8.09
CA SER A 27 5.85 -8.82 -9.33
C SER A 27 5.45 -10.23 -9.78
N ASP A 28 6.36 -11.21 -9.64
CA ASP A 28 6.17 -12.53 -10.22
C ASP A 28 5.55 -13.54 -9.24
N SER A 29 5.69 -13.30 -7.93
CA SER A 29 5.38 -14.31 -6.90
C SER A 29 4.17 -13.96 -6.02
N TYR A 30 3.72 -12.71 -6.03
CA TYR A 30 2.70 -12.20 -5.11
C TYR A 30 1.67 -11.32 -5.82
N SER A 31 1.36 -11.66 -7.07
CA SER A 31 0.44 -10.89 -7.93
C SER A 31 -1.01 -10.86 -7.42
N ASP A 32 -1.35 -11.73 -6.47
CA ASP A 32 -2.67 -11.85 -5.85
C ASP A 32 -2.82 -11.07 -4.52
N TYR A 33 -1.79 -10.32 -4.13
CA TYR A 33 -1.80 -9.46 -2.93
C TYR A 33 -1.96 -8.00 -3.32
N ASP A 34 -2.75 -7.25 -2.54
CA ASP A 34 -2.81 -5.80 -2.66
C ASP A 34 -1.45 -5.14 -2.41
N VAL A 35 -1.15 -4.09 -3.17
CA VAL A 35 0.16 -3.40 -3.12
C VAL A 35 -0.02 -1.97 -2.65
N TRP A 36 0.77 -1.60 -1.63
CA TRP A 36 0.97 -0.22 -1.20
C TRP A 36 2.34 0.25 -1.68
N ILE A 37 2.37 0.92 -2.82
CA ILE A 37 3.63 1.33 -3.47
C ILE A 37 4.12 2.67 -2.91
N ARG A 38 5.41 2.75 -2.58
CA ARG A 38 6.12 4.01 -2.35
C ARG A 38 6.81 4.46 -3.63
N ASP A 39 6.36 5.59 -4.15
CA ASP A 39 7.03 6.32 -5.22
C ASP A 39 6.79 7.81 -5.02
N VAL A 40 7.72 8.49 -4.34
CA VAL A 40 7.60 9.92 -4.00
C VAL A 40 8.08 10.84 -5.12
N TYR A 41 8.57 10.26 -6.23
CA TYR A 41 9.12 11.01 -7.36
C TYR A 41 8.21 10.93 -8.58
N PHE A 42 7.55 9.78 -8.80
CA PHE A 42 6.74 9.54 -9.99
C PHE A 42 5.36 8.97 -9.62
N LYS A 43 4.34 9.36 -10.39
CA LYS A 43 3.02 8.75 -10.29
C LYS A 43 3.10 7.29 -10.78
N PRO A 44 2.67 6.31 -9.97
CA PRO A 44 2.63 4.92 -10.40
C PRO A 44 1.48 4.71 -11.39
N SER A 45 1.78 4.10 -12.53
CA SER A 45 0.78 3.66 -13.51
C SER A 45 0.34 2.24 -13.18
N ILE A 46 0.92 1.26 -13.87
CA ILE A 46 0.79 -0.18 -13.66
C ILE A 46 2.16 -0.70 -13.19
N LEU A 47 2.15 -1.62 -12.23
CA LEU A 47 3.33 -2.25 -11.65
C LEU A 47 3.52 -3.64 -12.26
N ASP A 48 4.26 -3.72 -13.37
CA ASP A 48 4.60 -4.98 -14.04
C ASP A 48 3.37 -5.88 -14.31
N GLY A 49 2.28 -5.27 -14.78
CA GLY A 49 1.02 -5.96 -15.09
C GLY A 49 -0.01 -5.97 -13.95
N GLN A 50 0.34 -5.48 -12.75
CA GLN A 50 -0.56 -5.39 -11.61
C GLN A 50 -0.92 -3.94 -11.26
N GLU A 51 -2.14 -3.73 -10.79
CA GLU A 51 -2.58 -2.44 -10.25
C GLU A 51 -2.16 -2.26 -8.79
N TRP A 52 -1.74 -1.04 -8.42
CA TRP A 52 -1.50 -0.68 -7.02
C TRP A 52 -2.81 -0.32 -6.30
N THR A 53 -2.89 -0.60 -5.01
CA THR A 53 -4.07 -0.33 -4.17
C THR A 53 -3.92 0.98 -3.41
N PHE A 54 -2.73 1.19 -2.84
CA PHE A 54 -2.35 2.43 -2.17
C PHE A 54 -1.06 2.99 -2.75
N TRP A 55 -0.92 4.32 -2.75
CA TRP A 55 0.29 5.00 -3.18
C TRP A 55 0.75 5.97 -2.10
N GLN A 56 1.96 5.76 -1.59
CA GLN A 56 2.68 6.77 -0.82
C GLN A 56 3.37 7.73 -1.78
N PHE A 57 2.80 8.93 -1.93
CA PHE A 57 3.25 9.93 -2.88
C PHE A 57 4.16 10.99 -2.24
N SER A 58 4.21 11.07 -0.92
CA SER A 58 5.08 12.00 -0.21
C SER A 58 5.54 11.44 1.12
N ASP A 59 6.80 11.73 1.47
CA ASP A 59 7.40 11.54 2.79
C ASP A 59 7.68 12.88 3.51
N LYS A 60 7.17 13.99 2.95
CA LYS A 60 7.41 15.36 3.43
C LYS A 60 6.13 16.10 3.79
N GLY A 61 5.04 15.36 4.01
CA GLY A 61 3.78 15.94 4.44
C GLY A 61 3.92 16.71 5.74
N ARG A 62 3.17 17.81 5.87
CA ARG A 62 2.98 18.53 7.13
C ARG A 62 1.49 18.69 7.34
N LEU A 63 1.01 18.27 8.50
CA LEU A 63 -0.40 18.43 8.87
C LEU A 63 -0.50 19.49 9.94
N GLU A 64 -1.39 20.46 9.71
CA GLU A 64 -1.71 21.46 10.71
C GLU A 64 -2.24 20.78 11.97
N GLY A 65 -1.73 21.20 13.13
CA GLY A 65 -2.10 20.61 14.42
C GLY A 65 -1.37 19.32 14.79
N TYR A 66 -0.53 18.74 13.92
CA TYR A 66 0.29 17.59 14.30
C TYR A 66 1.43 17.99 15.24
N LYS A 67 1.52 17.31 16.39
CA LYS A 67 2.52 17.55 17.46
C LYS A 67 3.36 16.31 17.74
N GLY A 68 3.79 15.60 16.70
CA GLY A 68 4.74 14.49 16.83
C GLY A 68 6.19 14.95 16.86
N VAL A 69 7.08 14.05 17.28
CA VAL A 69 8.53 14.26 17.29
C VAL A 69 9.07 14.41 15.87
N GLU A 70 8.52 13.64 14.93
CA GLU A 70 8.88 13.69 13.52
C GLU A 70 8.20 14.85 12.80
N LYS A 71 8.99 15.70 12.14
CA LYS A 71 8.47 16.87 11.43
C LYS A 71 7.62 16.52 10.21
N TYR A 72 7.91 15.38 9.58
CA TYR A 72 7.33 15.00 8.30
C TYR A 72 6.48 13.74 8.40
N ILE A 73 5.36 13.75 7.68
CA ILE A 73 4.36 12.68 7.69
C ILE A 73 4.24 12.11 6.28
N ASN A 74 4.18 10.78 6.19
CA ASN A 74 3.93 10.09 4.93
C ASN A 74 2.48 10.33 4.47
N LEU A 75 2.31 10.87 3.27
CA LEU A 75 1.00 11.08 2.66
C LEU A 75 0.73 9.99 1.63
N ASN A 76 -0.51 9.49 1.66
CA ASN A 76 -0.93 8.35 0.88
C ASN A 76 -2.29 8.60 0.23
N VAL A 77 -2.53 7.95 -0.89
CA VAL A 77 -3.85 7.91 -1.55
C VAL A 77 -4.25 6.48 -1.84
N LEU A 78 -5.56 6.23 -1.79
CA LEU A 78 -6.20 5.01 -2.27
C LEU A 78 -6.45 5.12 -3.77
N LYS A 79 -6.28 4.03 -4.51
CA LYS A 79 -6.73 3.96 -5.90
C LYS A 79 -8.26 3.83 -5.97
N GLY A 80 -8.91 4.86 -6.53
CA GLY A 80 -10.35 4.87 -6.77
C GLY A 80 -11.18 5.43 -5.60
N PRO A 81 -12.50 5.23 -5.61
CA PRO A 81 -13.42 5.87 -4.67
C PRO A 81 -13.32 5.27 -3.26
N LYS A 82 -13.82 6.01 -2.26
CA LYS A 82 -13.90 5.57 -0.85
C LYS A 82 -14.54 4.19 -0.67
N ARG A 83 -15.47 3.79 -1.54
CA ARG A 83 -16.08 2.45 -1.53
C ARG A 83 -15.04 1.32 -1.65
N ASN A 84 -13.95 1.53 -2.38
CA ASN A 84 -12.88 0.54 -2.47
C ASN A 84 -12.24 0.28 -1.10
N LEU A 85 -12.07 1.33 -0.29
CA LEU A 85 -11.55 1.19 1.07
C LEU A 85 -12.52 0.39 1.94
N ILE A 86 -13.82 0.68 1.82
CA ILE A 86 -14.86 -0.05 2.55
C ILE A 86 -14.83 -1.53 2.17
N ASN A 87 -14.79 -1.87 0.88
CA ASN A 87 -14.67 -3.26 0.42
C ASN A 87 -13.41 -3.95 0.96
N ILE A 88 -12.27 -3.24 1.02
CA ILE A 88 -11.04 -3.78 1.61
C ILE A 88 -11.20 -4.03 3.11
N LEU A 89 -11.97 -3.20 3.83
CA LEU A 89 -12.21 -3.38 5.26
C LEU A 89 -13.28 -4.45 5.56
N GLU A 90 -14.33 -4.54 4.74
CA GLU A 90 -15.44 -5.48 4.92
C GLU A 90 -15.07 -6.91 4.51
N SER A 91 -14.30 -7.08 3.43
CA SER A 91 -13.71 -8.38 3.07
C SER A 91 -12.77 -8.94 4.15
N LYS A 92 -12.49 -8.16 5.20
CA LYS A 92 -11.67 -8.53 6.34
C LYS A 92 -12.46 -8.90 7.61
N ILE A 93 -13.80 -8.91 7.54
CA ILE A 93 -14.69 -9.20 8.69
C ILE A 93 -15.54 -10.47 8.46
N SER A 94 -15.66 -10.93 7.21
CA SER A 94 -16.36 -12.17 6.82
C SER A 94 -15.42 -13.37 6.76
#